data_AF-A0A086QY36-F1
#
_entry.id   AF-A0A086QY36-F1
#
_cell.length_a   1.000
_cell.length_b   1.000
_cell.length_c   1.000
_cell.angle_alpha   90.00
_cell.angle_beta   90.00
_cell.angle_gamma   90.00
#
_symmetry.space_group_name_H-M   'P 1'
#
loop_
_entity.id
_entity.type
_entity.pdbx_description
1 polymer ?
#
loop_
_entity_poly.entity_id
_entity_poly.type
_entity_poly.pdbx_seq_one_letter_code
_entity_poly.pdbx_strand_id
1 'polypeptide(L)'
;MRPYQKINHFVGTNAISRKNYLARNLLRMKAYYPQEYKFFPHTWSLPADLADFRCQFTGRRRKTYIIKPDASSQGRGIFLTRNIEDINPTEHLVAQRYLHKPFLIDGLKFDLRIYVLLAGCNPLRLFVHQDGLVRFATSPYSKPTGKNLRDKTMHLTNYAINKSSSNFTPNKDPANPSKGHKRSLFHVLDHLKSEGHDVDALLKEIDECLCKTIIAIQPSLAHIYGSCKGEDLSNSMCFEILGIDIMIDHKLTPWLIEVNHSPSFTTDSELDTIVKFKVIRDALVLLGLSSENRRKYGGTCKATHLTKLGAAFTSHSPLNSHSVARFHGMISQ
;
A
#
# COMPACT_ATOMS: atom_id res chain seq x y z
N MET A 1 0.84 24.59 -1.42
CA MET A 1 0.21 24.44 -0.09
C MET A 1 1.01 25.22 0.94
N ARG A 2 0.37 25.79 1.96
CA ARG A 2 1.04 26.43 3.09
C ARG A 2 1.46 25.37 4.14
N PRO A 3 2.49 25.62 4.97
CA PRO A 3 3.04 24.63 5.92
C PRO A 3 2.05 23.98 6.89
N TYR A 4 0.95 24.65 7.24
CA TYR A 4 -0.09 24.11 8.13
C TYR A 4 -1.15 23.27 7.41
N GLN A 5 -1.20 23.30 6.07
CA GLN A 5 -2.17 22.55 5.28
C GLN A 5 -1.72 21.09 5.16
N LYS A 6 -2.70 20.20 5.03
CA LYS A 6 -2.48 18.77 4.84
C LYS A 6 -3.18 18.30 3.57
N ILE A 7 -2.59 17.35 2.87
CA ILE A 7 -3.18 16.66 1.73
C ILE A 7 -2.99 15.15 1.92
N ASN A 8 -3.98 14.39 1.49
CA ASN A 8 -4.07 12.94 1.71
C ASN A 8 -3.38 12.10 0.62
N HIS A 9 -2.43 12.69 -0.12
CA HIS A 9 -1.61 11.98 -1.10
C HIS A 9 -0.16 12.50 -1.13
N PHE A 10 0.79 11.60 -1.38
CA PHE A 10 2.13 11.98 -1.81
C PHE A 10 2.23 12.01 -3.33
N VAL A 11 2.97 13.00 -3.85
CA VAL A 11 3.38 12.98 -5.26
C VAL A 11 4.43 11.89 -5.44
N GLY A 12 4.19 10.93 -6.34
CA GLY A 12 5.11 9.82 -6.60
C GLY A 12 4.64 8.45 -6.09
N THR A 13 3.54 8.36 -5.34
CA THR A 13 2.98 7.06 -4.88
C THR A 13 2.50 6.18 -6.04
N ASN A 14 2.27 6.75 -7.22
CA ASN A 14 2.04 6.01 -8.47
C ASN A 14 3.14 4.98 -8.78
N ALA A 15 4.36 5.18 -8.28
CA ALA A 15 5.47 4.25 -8.42
C ALA A 15 5.21 2.86 -7.79
N ILE A 16 4.32 2.76 -6.80
CA ILE A 16 3.87 1.48 -6.22
C ILE A 16 2.40 1.18 -6.50
N SER A 17 1.58 2.17 -6.83
CA SER A 17 0.14 1.94 -7.01
C SER A 17 -0.27 1.55 -8.43
N ARG A 18 0.59 1.78 -9.43
CA ARG A 18 0.44 1.19 -10.77
C ARG A 18 1.13 -0.15 -10.83
N LYS A 19 0.45 -1.17 -11.37
CA LYS A 19 0.92 -2.57 -11.36
C LYS A 19 2.28 -2.75 -12.03
N ASN A 20 2.49 -2.11 -13.18
CA ASN A 20 3.74 -2.16 -13.93
C ASN A 20 4.90 -1.46 -13.18
N TYR A 21 4.65 -0.29 -12.58
CA TYR A 21 5.66 0.41 -11.78
C TYR A 21 5.98 -0.33 -10.49
N LEU A 22 4.99 -0.91 -9.83
CA LEU A 22 5.20 -1.78 -8.67
C LEU A 22 6.12 -2.95 -9.04
N ALA A 23 5.80 -3.66 -10.13
CA ALA A 23 6.61 -4.78 -10.62
C ALA A 23 8.05 -4.32 -10.89
N ARG A 24 8.23 -3.23 -11.64
CA ARG A 24 9.56 -2.70 -11.97
C ARG A 24 10.37 -2.33 -10.73
N ASN A 25 9.77 -1.61 -9.77
CA ASN A 25 10.46 -1.19 -8.56
C ASN A 25 10.83 -2.38 -7.66
N LEU A 26 9.93 -3.35 -7.49
CA LEU A 26 10.21 -4.55 -6.70
C LEU A 26 11.23 -5.48 -7.36
N LEU A 27 11.18 -5.64 -8.68
CA LEU A 27 12.18 -6.42 -9.44
C LEU A 27 13.56 -5.76 -9.36
N ARG A 28 13.64 -4.43 -9.44
CA ARG A 28 14.88 -3.68 -9.21
C ARG A 28 15.43 -3.97 -7.81
N MET A 29 14.60 -3.85 -6.77
CA MET A 29 15.04 -4.16 -5.40
C MET A 29 15.45 -5.63 -5.24
N LYS A 30 14.75 -6.57 -5.89
CA LYS A 30 15.10 -7.99 -5.89
C LYS A 30 16.43 -8.29 -6.58
N ALA A 31 16.81 -7.54 -7.60
CA ALA A 31 18.11 -7.69 -8.24
C ALA A 31 19.27 -7.35 -7.27
N TYR A 32 19.10 -6.33 -6.43
CA TYR A 32 20.08 -5.96 -5.40
C TYR A 32 19.98 -6.83 -4.13
N TYR A 33 18.76 -7.17 -3.71
CA TYR A 33 18.48 -7.86 -2.45
C TYR A 33 17.57 -9.09 -2.69
N PRO A 34 18.08 -10.15 -3.36
CA PRO A 34 17.28 -11.29 -3.80
C PRO A 34 16.70 -12.11 -2.65
N GLN A 35 17.31 -12.06 -1.47
CA GLN A 35 16.83 -12.75 -0.27
C GLN A 35 15.69 -12.00 0.42
N GLU A 36 15.71 -10.66 0.37
CA GLU A 36 14.76 -9.78 1.06
C GLU A 36 13.46 -9.57 0.27
N TYR A 37 13.56 -9.55 -1.07
CA TYR A 37 12.43 -9.23 -1.97
C TYR A 37 11.87 -10.48 -2.65
N LYS A 38 11.40 -11.44 -1.83
CA LYS A 38 10.74 -12.69 -2.27
C LYS A 38 9.22 -12.69 -2.08
N PHE A 39 8.68 -11.71 -1.37
CA PHE A 39 7.29 -11.61 -0.93
C PHE A 39 6.30 -11.19 -2.04
N PHE A 40 6.66 -11.27 -3.31
CA PHE A 40 5.75 -10.97 -4.42
C PHE A 40 5.92 -12.01 -5.53
N PRO A 41 4.84 -12.42 -6.21
CA PRO A 41 4.94 -13.45 -7.24
C PRO A 41 5.81 -12.95 -8.39
N HIS A 42 6.51 -13.87 -9.04
CA HIS A 42 7.31 -13.53 -10.22
C HIS A 42 6.43 -12.84 -11.28
N THR A 43 6.89 -11.70 -11.79
CA THR A 43 6.08 -10.75 -12.56
C THR A 43 6.87 -10.27 -13.77
N TRP A 44 6.17 -10.02 -14.88
CA TRP A 44 6.68 -9.52 -16.14
C TRP A 44 5.82 -8.32 -16.58
N SER A 45 6.46 -7.26 -17.05
CA SER A 45 5.82 -6.08 -17.63
C SER A 45 5.85 -6.17 -19.15
N LEU A 46 4.70 -6.39 -19.78
CA LEU A 46 4.57 -6.55 -21.23
C LEU A 46 4.31 -5.19 -21.89
N PRO A 47 4.85 -4.94 -23.10
CA PRO A 47 5.59 -5.89 -23.95
C PRO A 47 7.10 -6.01 -23.64
N ALA A 48 7.66 -5.19 -22.75
CA ALA A 48 9.11 -5.13 -22.49
C ALA A 48 9.72 -6.49 -22.13
N ASP A 49 9.03 -7.26 -21.29
CA ASP A 49 9.49 -8.57 -20.81
C ASP A 49 8.91 -9.75 -21.60
N LEU A 50 8.30 -9.52 -22.78
CA LEU A 50 7.58 -10.55 -23.53
C LEU A 50 8.48 -11.72 -23.96
N ALA A 51 9.73 -11.45 -24.31
CA ALA A 51 10.69 -12.49 -24.70
C ALA A 51 10.97 -13.45 -23.54
N ASP A 52 11.28 -12.93 -22.34
CA ASP A 52 11.48 -13.77 -21.16
C ASP A 52 10.18 -14.48 -20.73
N PHE A 53 9.04 -13.79 -20.84
CA PHE A 53 7.75 -14.39 -20.53
C PHE A 53 7.43 -15.59 -21.45
N ARG A 54 7.74 -15.50 -22.75
CA ARG A 54 7.58 -16.61 -23.73
C ARG A 54 8.38 -17.85 -23.33
N CYS A 55 9.60 -17.66 -22.81
CA CYS A 55 10.42 -18.76 -22.31
C CYS A 55 9.76 -19.55 -21.17
N GLN A 56 8.76 -18.97 -20.49
CA GLN A 56 8.06 -19.65 -19.40
C GLN A 56 7.02 -20.69 -19.86
N PHE A 57 6.75 -20.77 -21.16
CA PHE A 57 5.78 -21.70 -21.76
C PHE A 57 6.42 -22.94 -22.40
N THR A 58 7.76 -22.98 -22.51
CA THR A 58 8.50 -24.09 -23.14
C THR A 58 8.77 -25.27 -22.19
N GLY A 59 8.53 -25.09 -20.88
CA GLY A 59 8.84 -26.09 -19.87
C GLY A 59 7.87 -27.27 -19.84
N ARG A 60 8.36 -28.45 -19.39
CA ARG A 60 7.58 -29.70 -19.28
C ARG A 60 6.32 -29.59 -18.41
N ARG A 61 6.30 -28.68 -17.42
CA ARG A 61 5.14 -28.47 -16.53
C ARG A 61 4.40 -27.20 -16.92
N ARG A 62 3.14 -27.36 -17.34
CA ARG A 62 2.25 -26.24 -17.62
C ARG A 62 2.02 -25.42 -16.35
N LYS A 63 2.37 -24.16 -16.48
CA LYS A 63 2.34 -23.15 -15.43
C LYS A 63 1.12 -22.24 -15.67
N THR A 64 0.53 -21.72 -14.59
CA THR A 64 -0.61 -20.78 -14.69
C THR A 64 -0.15 -19.35 -14.39
N TYR A 65 -0.65 -18.41 -15.17
CA TYR A 65 -0.37 -16.98 -15.04
C TYR A 65 -1.68 -16.22 -14.89
N ILE A 66 -1.63 -15.13 -14.14
CA ILE A 66 -2.68 -14.14 -14.06
C ILE A 66 -2.23 -12.91 -14.84
N ILE A 67 -3.07 -12.47 -15.76
CA ILE A 67 -2.82 -11.34 -16.64
C ILE A 67 -3.67 -10.18 -16.16
N LYS A 68 -3.05 -9.03 -15.94
CA LYS A 68 -3.68 -7.83 -15.39
C LYS A 68 -3.40 -6.64 -16.33
N PRO A 69 -4.42 -5.91 -16.81
CA PRO A 69 -4.17 -4.69 -17.58
C PRO A 69 -3.53 -3.59 -16.71
N ASP A 70 -2.61 -2.82 -17.29
CA ASP A 70 -1.80 -1.82 -16.56
C ASP A 70 -2.62 -0.72 -15.88
N ALA A 71 -3.69 -0.27 -16.54
CA ALA A 71 -4.52 0.87 -16.11
C ALA A 71 -5.92 0.47 -15.61
N SER A 72 -6.19 -0.83 -15.42
CA SER A 72 -7.49 -1.32 -14.98
C SER A 72 -7.54 -1.56 -13.46
N SER A 73 -8.75 -1.45 -12.90
CA SER A 73 -9.05 -1.70 -11.48
C SER A 73 -10.28 -2.60 -11.35
N GLN A 74 -10.62 -3.00 -10.12
CA GLN A 74 -11.83 -3.78 -9.80
C GLN A 74 -11.90 -5.17 -10.48
N GLY A 75 -10.76 -5.70 -10.93
CA GLY A 75 -10.69 -7.00 -11.60
C GLY A 75 -11.11 -6.99 -13.08
N ARG A 76 -11.38 -5.82 -13.67
CA ARG A 76 -11.75 -5.71 -15.09
C ARG A 76 -10.57 -6.08 -15.99
N GLY A 77 -10.82 -6.95 -16.98
CA GLY A 77 -9.81 -7.45 -17.92
C GLY A 77 -8.82 -8.44 -17.32
N ILE A 78 -8.97 -8.84 -16.04
CA ILE A 78 -8.12 -9.88 -15.45
C ILE A 78 -8.58 -11.25 -15.93
N PHE A 79 -7.63 -12.07 -16.37
CA PHE A 79 -7.86 -13.47 -16.73
C PHE A 79 -6.67 -14.35 -16.36
N LEU A 80 -6.92 -15.65 -16.25
CA LEU A 80 -5.88 -16.66 -16.10
C LEU A 80 -5.59 -17.31 -17.44
N THR A 81 -4.31 -17.62 -17.68
CA THR A 81 -3.90 -18.36 -18.87
C THR A 81 -2.78 -19.37 -18.58
N ARG A 82 -2.67 -20.34 -19.49
CA ARG A 82 -1.58 -21.31 -19.62
C ARG A 82 -0.99 -21.36 -21.03
N ASN A 83 -1.44 -20.45 -21.90
CA ASN A 83 -1.12 -20.39 -23.32
C ASN A 83 -0.60 -19.00 -23.64
N ILE A 84 0.46 -18.92 -24.43
CA ILE A 84 1.04 -17.62 -24.80
C ILE A 84 0.18 -16.92 -25.86
N GLU A 85 -0.59 -17.69 -26.61
CA GLU A 85 -1.48 -17.25 -27.69
C GLU A 85 -2.64 -16.39 -27.17
N ASP A 86 -2.99 -16.50 -25.89
CA ASP A 86 -4.01 -15.68 -25.25
C ASP A 86 -3.50 -14.23 -24.98
N ILE A 87 -2.23 -13.94 -25.23
CA ILE A 87 -1.59 -12.66 -24.92
C ILE A 87 -1.40 -11.84 -26.19
N ASN A 88 -2.03 -10.67 -26.22
CA ASN A 88 -1.78 -9.69 -27.27
C ASN A 88 -0.40 -9.02 -27.05
N PRO A 89 0.58 -9.18 -27.95
CA PRO A 89 1.93 -8.65 -27.78
C PRO A 89 2.00 -7.12 -27.86
N THR A 90 0.96 -6.43 -28.33
CA THR A 90 0.94 -4.96 -28.40
C THR A 90 0.33 -4.31 -27.17
N GLU A 91 -0.30 -5.09 -26.28
CA GLU A 91 -0.98 -4.55 -25.10
C GLU A 91 -0.02 -4.37 -23.92
N HIS A 92 -0.27 -3.30 -23.15
CA HIS A 92 0.42 -3.04 -21.90
C HIS A 92 -0.23 -3.81 -20.75
N LEU A 93 0.42 -4.91 -20.39
CA LEU A 93 -0.09 -5.89 -19.43
C LEU A 93 0.97 -6.21 -18.38
N VAL A 94 0.52 -6.53 -17.17
CA VAL A 94 1.33 -7.20 -16.16
C VAL A 94 0.96 -8.67 -16.14
N ALA A 95 1.89 -9.53 -16.55
CA ALA A 95 1.79 -10.97 -16.39
C ALA A 95 2.43 -11.38 -15.07
N GLN A 96 1.76 -12.20 -14.28
CA GLN A 96 2.25 -12.61 -12.97
C GLN A 96 2.02 -14.11 -12.73
N ARG A 97 2.98 -14.77 -12.06
CA ARG A 97 2.85 -16.16 -11.63
C ARG A 97 1.62 -16.29 -10.72
N TYR A 98 0.69 -17.18 -11.08
CA TYR A 98 -0.49 -17.40 -10.27
C TYR A 98 -0.18 -18.24 -9.01
N LEU A 99 -0.62 -17.75 -7.85
CA LEU A 99 -0.55 -18.46 -6.58
C LEU A 99 -1.60 -19.59 -6.56
N HIS A 100 -1.17 -20.78 -6.96
CA HIS A 100 -2.05 -21.94 -7.18
C HIS A 100 -2.34 -22.76 -5.91
N LYS A 101 -1.65 -22.50 -4.80
CA LYS A 101 -1.87 -23.10 -3.48
C LYS A 101 -2.08 -22.00 -2.43
N PRO A 102 -3.17 -21.21 -2.52
CA PRO A 102 -3.50 -20.24 -1.49
C PRO A 102 -3.85 -20.96 -0.18
N PHE A 103 -3.74 -20.27 0.95
CA PHE A 103 -4.42 -20.67 2.17
C PHE A 103 -5.93 -20.52 1.95
N LEU A 104 -6.72 -21.42 2.52
CA LEU A 104 -8.17 -21.44 2.35
C LEU A 104 -8.84 -21.40 3.71
N ILE A 105 -9.93 -20.65 3.80
CA ILE A 105 -10.86 -20.66 4.94
C ILE A 105 -12.22 -21.05 4.35
N ASP A 106 -12.91 -22.01 4.96
CA ASP A 106 -14.17 -22.57 4.45
C ASP A 106 -14.08 -23.11 3.01
N GLY A 107 -12.89 -23.56 2.59
CA GLY A 107 -12.61 -23.99 1.22
C GLY A 107 -12.59 -22.85 0.18
N LEU A 108 -12.67 -21.59 0.62
CA LEU A 108 -12.70 -20.41 -0.24
C LEU A 108 -11.34 -19.72 -0.28
N LYS A 109 -10.99 -19.21 -1.46
CA LYS A 109 -9.83 -18.34 -1.65
C LYS A 109 -10.16 -16.95 -1.09
N PHE A 110 -9.20 -16.31 -0.44
CA PHE A 110 -9.35 -14.94 0.04
C PHE A 110 -8.10 -14.09 -0.16
N ASP A 111 -8.27 -12.78 -0.01
CA ASP A 111 -7.18 -11.82 0.15
C ASP A 111 -7.43 -10.93 1.38
N LEU A 112 -6.35 -10.34 1.88
CA LEU A 112 -6.37 -9.37 2.96
C LEU A 112 -6.20 -7.97 2.37
N ARG A 113 -7.17 -7.09 2.62
CA ARG A 113 -7.03 -5.65 2.45
C ARG A 113 -6.54 -5.06 3.77
N ILE A 114 -5.27 -4.69 3.79
CA ILE A 114 -4.62 -4.04 4.93
C ILE A 114 -4.53 -2.53 4.66
N TYR A 115 -4.88 -1.72 5.65
CA TYR A 115 -4.78 -0.27 5.57
C TYR A 115 -3.47 0.21 6.21
N VAL A 116 -2.68 0.96 5.46
CA VAL A 116 -1.40 1.52 5.90
C VAL A 116 -1.41 3.03 5.76
N LEU A 117 -1.17 3.75 6.85
CA LEU A 117 -0.96 5.19 6.84
C LEU A 117 0.52 5.48 6.62
N LEU A 118 0.83 6.09 5.49
CA LEU A 118 2.10 6.77 5.25
C LEU A 118 1.99 8.20 5.77
N ALA A 119 2.62 8.50 6.91
CA ALA A 119 2.52 9.81 7.58
C ALA A 119 3.71 10.74 7.29
N GLY A 120 4.74 10.24 6.61
CA GLY A 120 5.92 11.01 6.23
C GLY A 120 6.88 10.15 5.41
N CYS A 121 7.62 10.77 4.50
CA CYS A 121 8.56 10.06 3.62
C CYS A 121 10.04 10.30 3.98
N ASN A 122 10.37 11.39 4.68
CA ASN A 122 11.73 11.64 5.19
C ASN A 122 11.74 12.49 6.48
N PRO A 123 11.78 11.89 7.69
CA PRO A 123 11.89 10.46 7.96
C PRO A 123 10.66 9.67 7.52
N LEU A 124 10.86 8.39 7.14
CA LEU A 124 9.77 7.48 6.77
C LEU A 124 8.96 7.11 8.02
N ARG A 125 7.64 7.30 7.98
CA ARG A 125 6.71 6.93 9.06
C ARG A 125 5.53 6.16 8.51
N LEU A 126 5.40 4.91 8.91
CA LEU A 126 4.35 3.99 8.50
C LEU A 126 3.58 3.51 9.73
N PHE A 127 2.26 3.45 9.61
CA PHE A 127 1.39 2.88 10.63
C PHE A 127 0.45 1.88 9.96
N VAL A 128 0.44 0.64 10.44
CA VAL A 128 -0.47 -0.40 9.97
C VAL A 128 -1.70 -0.38 10.87
N HIS A 129 -2.89 -0.32 10.27
CA HIS A 129 -4.12 -0.37 11.05
C HIS A 129 -4.38 -1.80 11.52
N GLN A 130 -4.81 -1.97 12.78
CA GLN A 130 -5.02 -3.29 13.40
C GLN A 130 -6.16 -4.09 12.75
N ASP A 131 -7.07 -3.40 12.06
CA ASP A 131 -8.17 -4.03 11.33
C ASP A 131 -8.16 -3.65 9.85
N GLY A 132 -8.86 -4.44 9.05
CA GLY A 132 -8.91 -4.38 7.61
C GLY A 132 -10.08 -5.20 7.09
N LEU A 133 -10.05 -5.55 5.81
CA LEU A 133 -11.12 -6.36 5.19
C LEU A 133 -10.53 -7.63 4.60
N VAL A 134 -11.07 -8.77 4.99
CA VAL A 134 -10.82 -10.04 4.31
C VAL A 134 -11.90 -10.25 3.27
N ARG A 135 -11.49 -10.48 2.03
CA ARG A 135 -12.41 -10.61 0.89
C ARG A 135 -12.32 -12.01 0.32
N PHE A 136 -13.45 -12.70 0.30
CA PHE A 136 -13.54 -14.08 -0.14
C PHE A 136 -14.05 -14.16 -1.58
N ALA A 137 -13.53 -15.14 -2.31
CA ALA A 137 -14.16 -15.71 -3.49
C ALA A 137 -15.50 -16.34 -3.10
N THR A 138 -16.45 -16.42 -4.04
CA THR A 138 -17.81 -16.95 -3.79
C THR A 138 -18.00 -18.39 -4.26
N SER A 139 -16.98 -18.97 -4.91
CA SER A 139 -16.96 -20.35 -5.37
C SER A 139 -15.83 -21.13 -4.69
N PRO A 140 -16.07 -22.39 -4.24
CA PRO A 140 -15.05 -23.24 -3.64
C PRO A 140 -13.78 -23.33 -4.48
N TYR A 141 -12.63 -23.17 -3.86
CA TYR A 141 -11.36 -23.13 -4.57
C TYR A 141 -10.95 -24.52 -5.06
N SER A 142 -10.64 -24.61 -6.34
CA SER A 142 -9.92 -25.73 -6.94
C SER A 142 -8.64 -25.23 -7.60
N LYS A 143 -7.60 -26.08 -7.61
CA LYS A 143 -6.37 -25.76 -8.35
C LYS A 143 -6.71 -25.44 -9.81
N PRO A 144 -6.00 -24.49 -10.44
CA PRO A 144 -6.27 -24.15 -11.82
C PRO A 144 -6.09 -25.38 -12.71
N THR A 145 -6.99 -25.55 -13.67
CA THR A 145 -7.03 -26.57 -14.73
C THR A 145 -7.60 -25.92 -15.98
N GLY A 146 -7.45 -26.52 -17.16
CA GLY A 146 -8.02 -25.95 -18.40
C GLY A 146 -9.54 -25.71 -18.32
N LYS A 147 -10.26 -26.41 -17.43
CA LYS A 147 -11.72 -26.31 -17.26
C LYS A 147 -12.17 -25.14 -16.39
N ASN A 148 -11.35 -24.69 -15.43
CA ASN A 148 -11.77 -23.68 -14.45
C ASN A 148 -11.06 -22.32 -14.57
N LEU A 149 -10.10 -22.12 -15.50
CA LEU A 149 -9.39 -20.83 -15.65
C LEU A 149 -10.33 -19.63 -15.87
N ARG A 150 -11.52 -19.87 -16.46
CA ARG A 150 -12.52 -18.83 -16.75
C ARG A 150 -13.44 -18.53 -15.57
N ASP A 151 -13.41 -19.33 -14.50
CA ASP A 151 -14.20 -19.10 -13.30
C ASP A 151 -13.58 -17.97 -12.46
N LYS A 152 -14.06 -16.74 -12.72
CA LYS A 152 -13.63 -15.54 -12.00
C LYS A 152 -14.04 -15.58 -10.53
N THR A 153 -15.20 -16.16 -10.21
CA THR A 153 -15.74 -16.19 -8.84
C THR A 153 -14.97 -17.14 -7.92
N MET A 154 -14.22 -18.09 -8.49
CA MET A 154 -13.29 -18.97 -7.78
C MET A 154 -11.89 -18.34 -7.62
N HIS A 155 -11.40 -17.69 -8.67
CA HIS A 155 -10.00 -17.29 -8.76
C HIS A 155 -9.73 -15.83 -8.37
N LEU A 156 -10.73 -14.97 -8.42
CA LEU A 156 -10.64 -13.55 -8.09
C LEU A 156 -11.49 -13.25 -6.84
N THR A 157 -10.90 -12.51 -5.91
CA THR A 157 -11.47 -12.20 -4.59
C THR A 157 -12.02 -10.76 -4.54
N ASN A 158 -11.90 -10.00 -5.63
CA ASN A 158 -12.37 -8.63 -5.70
C ASN A 158 -13.88 -8.57 -5.42
N TYR A 159 -14.27 -7.69 -4.49
CA TYR A 159 -15.67 -7.47 -4.12
C TYR A 159 -16.54 -7.10 -5.33
N ALA A 160 -16.04 -6.29 -6.27
CA ALA A 160 -16.79 -5.89 -7.46
C ALA A 160 -17.20 -7.07 -8.37
N ILE A 161 -16.43 -8.16 -8.37
CA ILE A 161 -16.74 -9.39 -9.12
C ILE A 161 -17.69 -10.28 -8.33
N ASN A 162 -17.44 -10.42 -7.03
CA ASN A 162 -18.15 -11.39 -6.20
C ASN A 162 -19.49 -10.87 -5.70
N LYS A 163 -19.69 -9.56 -5.54
CA LYS A 163 -20.96 -9.00 -5.04
C LYS A 163 -22.17 -9.31 -5.92
N SER A 164 -21.94 -9.54 -7.22
CA SER A 164 -22.98 -9.89 -8.19
C SER A 164 -23.20 -11.41 -8.31
N SER A 165 -22.40 -12.22 -7.61
CA SER A 165 -22.56 -13.67 -7.58
C SER A 165 -23.81 -14.05 -6.77
N SER A 166 -24.57 -15.03 -7.24
CA SER A 166 -25.70 -15.60 -6.50
C SER A 166 -25.31 -16.23 -5.17
N ASN A 167 -24.04 -16.65 -5.05
CA ASN A 167 -23.49 -17.27 -3.85
C ASN A 167 -22.99 -16.25 -2.83
N PHE A 168 -23.07 -14.94 -3.14
CA PHE A 168 -22.55 -13.92 -2.25
C PHE A 168 -23.44 -13.72 -1.02
N THR A 169 -22.95 -14.22 0.12
CA THR A 169 -23.54 -13.94 1.43
C THR A 169 -22.87 -12.71 2.07
N PRO A 170 -23.58 -11.61 2.36
CA PRO A 170 -23.05 -10.50 3.14
C PRO A 170 -22.86 -10.92 4.59
N ASN A 171 -21.88 -10.32 5.27
CA ASN A 171 -21.77 -10.49 6.71
C ASN A 171 -22.82 -9.59 7.39
N LYS A 172 -23.74 -10.22 8.13
CA LYS A 172 -24.82 -9.56 8.89
C LYS A 172 -24.40 -9.23 10.34
N ASP A 173 -23.31 -9.81 10.81
CA ASP A 173 -22.77 -9.62 12.16
C ASP A 173 -21.27 -9.28 12.05
N PRO A 174 -20.91 -7.98 12.11
CA PRO A 174 -19.53 -7.54 11.98
C PRO A 174 -18.56 -8.16 12.99
N ALA A 175 -19.04 -8.67 14.14
CA ALA A 175 -18.22 -9.32 15.16
C ALA A 175 -17.98 -10.82 14.87
N ASN A 176 -18.68 -11.41 13.90
CA ASN A 176 -18.58 -12.83 13.60
C ASN A 176 -17.55 -13.12 12.48
N PRO A 177 -16.43 -13.80 12.78
CA PRO A 177 -15.41 -14.15 11.78
C PRO A 177 -15.76 -15.32 10.87
N SER A 178 -16.86 -16.04 11.13
CA SER A 178 -17.15 -17.32 10.47
C SER A 178 -18.19 -17.20 9.36
N LYS A 179 -18.79 -16.02 9.15
CA LYS A 179 -19.88 -15.85 8.18
C LYS A 179 -19.64 -14.70 7.20
N GLY A 180 -20.13 -14.91 5.98
CA GLY A 180 -20.10 -13.93 4.90
C GLY A 180 -18.79 -13.93 4.10
N HIS A 181 -18.85 -13.32 2.92
CA HIS A 181 -17.73 -13.23 1.97
C HIS A 181 -16.88 -11.95 2.13
N LYS A 182 -17.20 -11.14 3.14
CA LYS A 182 -16.42 -10.01 3.58
C LYS A 182 -16.37 -10.04 5.11
N ARG A 183 -15.19 -10.07 5.69
CA ARG A 183 -14.99 -10.22 7.14
C ARG A 183 -13.96 -9.22 7.64
N SER A 184 -13.98 -8.91 8.93
CA SER A 184 -12.94 -8.10 9.58
C SER A 184 -11.62 -8.88 9.60
N LEU A 185 -10.51 -8.19 9.30
CA LEU A 185 -9.18 -8.78 9.38
C LEU A 185 -8.86 -9.22 10.81
N PHE A 186 -9.15 -8.36 11.78
CA PHE A 186 -8.92 -8.64 13.19
C PHE A 186 -9.55 -9.97 13.61
N HIS A 187 -10.85 -10.15 13.33
CA HIS A 187 -11.57 -11.36 13.74
C HIS A 187 -11.11 -12.61 12.96
N VAL A 188 -10.73 -12.47 11.69
CA VAL A 188 -10.17 -13.61 10.93
C VAL A 188 -8.81 -14.04 11.49
N LEU A 189 -7.95 -13.09 11.85
CA LEU A 189 -6.67 -13.41 12.48
C LEU A 189 -6.85 -14.04 13.86
N ASP A 190 -7.79 -13.55 14.67
CA ASP A 190 -8.14 -14.15 15.96
C ASP A 190 -8.65 -15.59 15.79
N HIS A 191 -9.50 -15.83 14.79
CA HIS A 191 -9.95 -17.17 14.45
C HIS A 191 -8.79 -18.10 14.03
N LEU A 192 -7.87 -17.65 13.17
CA LEU A 192 -6.69 -18.45 12.81
C LEU A 192 -5.81 -18.77 14.03
N LYS A 193 -5.69 -17.83 14.97
CA LYS A 193 -4.98 -18.04 16.24
C LYS A 193 -5.66 -19.12 17.08
N SER A 194 -7.00 -19.11 17.13
CA SER A 194 -7.79 -20.15 17.81
C SER A 194 -7.66 -21.54 17.19
N GLU A 195 -7.37 -21.63 15.88
CA GLU A 195 -7.09 -22.88 15.16
C GLU A 195 -5.62 -23.36 15.33
N GLY A 196 -4.80 -22.61 16.08
CA GLY A 196 -3.41 -22.98 16.39
C GLY A 196 -2.38 -22.51 15.36
N HIS A 197 -2.73 -21.58 14.46
CA HIS A 197 -1.77 -20.97 13.56
C HIS A 197 -0.93 -19.88 14.27
N ASP A 198 0.34 -19.78 13.91
CA ASP A 198 1.24 -18.73 14.41
C ASP A 198 0.98 -17.39 13.69
N VAL A 199 -0.07 -16.72 14.16
CA VAL A 199 -0.52 -15.43 13.62
C VAL A 199 0.46 -14.31 13.93
N ASP A 200 1.19 -14.39 15.04
CA ASP A 200 2.14 -13.36 15.44
C ASP A 200 3.37 -13.36 14.49
N ALA A 201 3.86 -14.53 14.09
CA ALA A 201 4.87 -14.66 13.03
C ALA A 201 4.37 -14.18 11.67
N LEU A 202 3.14 -14.54 11.29
CA LEU A 202 2.51 -14.08 10.04
C LEU A 202 2.42 -12.55 9.99
N LEU A 203 1.96 -11.91 11.06
CA LEU A 203 1.87 -10.45 11.15
C LEU A 203 3.23 -9.78 11.01
N LYS A 204 4.28 -10.35 11.62
CA LYS A 204 5.65 -9.86 11.46
C LYS A 204 6.12 -9.94 10.00
N GLU A 205 5.86 -11.06 9.31
CA GLU A 205 6.20 -11.20 7.88
C GLU A 205 5.41 -10.22 6.99
N ILE A 206 4.15 -9.96 7.34
CA ILE A 206 3.33 -8.94 6.68
C ILE A 206 3.95 -7.56 6.89
N ASP A 207 4.29 -7.17 8.12
CA ASP A 207 4.88 -5.86 8.42
C ASP A 207 6.20 -5.64 7.67
N GLU A 208 7.04 -6.67 7.58
CA GLU A 208 8.26 -6.62 6.77
C GLU A 208 7.96 -6.42 5.28
N CYS A 209 6.98 -7.16 4.74
CA CYS A 209 6.52 -7.02 3.36
C CYS A 209 6.04 -5.59 3.07
N LEU A 210 5.21 -5.02 3.96
CA LEU A 210 4.68 -3.67 3.84
C LEU A 210 5.81 -2.62 3.89
N CYS A 211 6.72 -2.72 4.86
CA CYS A 211 7.86 -1.82 4.99
C CYS A 211 8.77 -1.87 3.75
N LYS A 212 9.18 -3.07 3.32
CA LYS A 212 10.06 -3.28 2.16
C LYS A 212 9.41 -2.78 0.86
N THR A 213 8.09 -2.86 0.74
CA THR A 213 7.32 -2.31 -0.38
C THR A 213 7.44 -0.80 -0.47
N ILE A 214 7.31 -0.07 0.65
CA ILE A 214 7.45 1.39 0.65
C ILE A 214 8.92 1.82 0.50
N ILE A 215 9.85 1.11 1.14
CA ILE A 215 11.30 1.35 1.01
C ILE A 215 11.75 1.30 -0.45
N ALA A 216 11.17 0.43 -1.28
CA ALA A 216 11.49 0.32 -2.70
C ALA A 216 11.35 1.62 -3.51
N ILE A 217 10.54 2.57 -3.00
CA ILE A 217 10.33 3.89 -3.61
C ILE A 217 10.69 5.06 -2.71
N GLN A 218 11.07 4.82 -1.45
CA GLN A 218 11.29 5.88 -0.46
C GLN A 218 12.28 6.96 -0.94
N PRO A 219 13.43 6.64 -1.58
CA PRO A 219 14.35 7.66 -2.06
C PRO A 219 13.73 8.58 -3.11
N SER A 220 13.03 8.01 -4.10
CA SER A 220 12.33 8.76 -5.13
C SER A 220 11.19 9.58 -4.56
N LEU A 221 10.45 9.02 -3.61
CA LEU A 221 9.35 9.70 -2.92
C LEU A 221 9.84 10.90 -2.13
N ALA A 222 10.92 10.73 -1.35
CA ALA A 222 11.54 11.80 -0.57
C ALA A 222 12.10 12.90 -1.47
N HIS A 223 12.74 12.54 -2.59
CA HIS A 223 13.24 13.50 -3.56
C HIS A 223 12.11 14.34 -4.17
N ILE A 224 11.07 13.71 -4.71
CA ILE A 224 9.92 14.40 -5.32
C ILE A 224 9.24 15.30 -4.27
N TYR A 225 9.01 14.78 -3.08
CA TYR A 225 8.42 15.53 -1.98
C TYR A 225 9.25 16.77 -1.61
N GLY A 226 10.58 16.62 -1.54
CA GLY A 226 11.50 17.73 -1.29
C GLY A 226 11.49 18.77 -2.41
N SER A 227 11.40 18.34 -3.68
CA SER A 227 11.30 19.26 -4.83
C SER A 227 9.97 20.01 -4.87
N CYS A 228 8.88 19.43 -4.38
CA CYS A 228 7.56 20.07 -4.33
C CYS A 228 7.39 21.02 -3.14
N LYS A 229 8.38 21.13 -2.25
CA LYS A 229 8.26 21.85 -0.98
C LYS A 229 9.41 22.84 -0.79
N GLY A 230 9.07 24.01 -0.23
CA GLY A 230 10.05 24.85 0.45
C GLY A 230 10.27 24.33 1.88
N GLU A 231 10.15 25.22 2.88
CA GLU A 231 10.33 24.89 4.30
C GLU A 231 9.16 24.06 4.88
N ASP A 232 9.24 22.73 4.81
CA ASP A 232 8.40 21.80 5.61
C ASP A 232 9.28 21.01 6.57
N LEU A 233 9.73 21.68 7.62
CA LEU A 233 10.54 21.10 8.70
C LEU A 233 9.83 19.94 9.42
N SER A 234 8.50 19.83 9.30
CA SER A 234 7.70 18.82 9.98
C SER A 234 7.57 17.50 9.23
N ASN A 235 7.97 17.46 7.94
CA ASN A 235 7.74 16.35 7.02
C ASN A 235 6.30 15.79 7.14
N SER A 236 5.31 16.69 7.12
CA SER A 236 3.96 16.30 7.49
C SER A 236 2.86 16.96 6.65
N MET A 237 3.14 17.80 5.64
CA MET A 237 2.01 18.32 4.83
C MET A 237 1.34 17.24 3.97
N CYS A 238 1.98 16.10 3.72
CA CYS A 238 1.35 14.98 3.02
C CYS A 238 1.21 13.80 3.97
N PHE A 239 0.09 13.10 3.85
CA PHE A 239 -0.13 11.78 4.42
C PHE A 239 -0.87 10.96 3.37
N GLU A 240 -0.91 9.65 3.48
CA GLU A 240 -1.68 8.83 2.54
C GLU A 240 -2.13 7.53 3.19
N ILE A 241 -3.41 7.19 3.02
CA ILE A 241 -3.95 5.91 3.46
C ILE A 241 -3.95 4.96 2.28
N LEU A 242 -3.04 4.00 2.31
CA LEU A 242 -2.89 2.97 1.29
C LEU A 242 -3.75 1.75 1.63
N GLY A 243 -4.37 1.16 0.62
CA GLY A 243 -4.97 -0.18 0.73
C GLY A 243 -4.08 -1.20 0.06
N ILE A 244 -3.43 -2.04 0.84
CA ILE A 244 -2.48 -3.04 0.33
C ILE A 244 -3.14 -4.41 0.36
N ASP A 245 -3.03 -5.13 -0.76
CA ASP A 245 -3.63 -6.44 -0.94
C ASP A 245 -2.56 -7.51 -0.75
N ILE A 246 -2.73 -8.32 0.30
CA ILE A 246 -1.88 -9.45 0.63
C ILE A 246 -2.67 -10.73 0.43
N MET A 247 -2.02 -11.76 -0.12
CA MET A 247 -2.56 -13.12 -0.17
C MET A 247 -1.67 -14.05 0.65
N ILE A 248 -2.28 -14.95 1.40
CA ILE A 248 -1.54 -15.96 2.16
C ILE A 248 -1.54 -17.26 1.36
N ASP A 249 -0.39 -17.94 1.30
CA ASP A 249 -0.30 -19.27 0.70
C ASP A 249 -0.50 -20.41 1.73
N HIS A 250 -0.62 -21.64 1.25
CA HIS A 250 -0.79 -22.84 2.08
C HIS A 250 0.29 -23.07 3.16
N LYS A 251 1.40 -22.33 3.15
CA LYS A 251 2.46 -22.37 4.17
C LYS A 251 2.40 -21.19 5.14
N LEU A 252 1.32 -20.43 5.12
CA LEU A 252 1.16 -19.17 5.85
C LEU A 252 2.19 -18.08 5.46
N THR A 253 2.72 -18.13 4.23
CA THR A 253 3.60 -17.07 3.72
C THR A 253 2.78 -15.95 3.08
N PRO A 254 2.98 -14.67 3.43
CA PRO A 254 2.29 -13.53 2.83
C PRO A 254 2.91 -13.12 1.49
N TRP A 255 2.05 -12.83 0.52
CA TRP A 255 2.42 -12.39 -0.83
C TRP A 255 1.74 -11.08 -1.17
N LEU A 256 2.53 -10.06 -1.52
CA LEU A 256 2.05 -8.80 -2.06
C LEU A 256 1.42 -8.99 -3.44
N ILE A 257 0.19 -8.52 -3.59
CA ILE A 257 -0.58 -8.61 -4.82
C ILE A 257 -0.71 -7.26 -5.52
N GLU A 258 -1.11 -6.21 -4.78
CA GLU A 258 -1.25 -4.85 -5.29
C GLU A 258 -1.23 -3.81 -4.16
N VAL A 259 -0.93 -2.57 -4.51
CA VAL A 259 -1.05 -1.40 -3.64
C VAL A 259 -2.05 -0.43 -4.26
N ASN A 260 -3.06 -0.04 -3.49
CA ASN A 260 -4.07 0.92 -3.91
C ASN A 260 -3.81 2.25 -3.21
N HIS A 261 -3.46 3.30 -3.97
CA HIS A 261 -3.29 4.66 -3.46
C HIS A 261 -4.61 5.37 -3.17
N SER A 262 -5.72 4.88 -3.73
CA SER A 262 -7.07 5.35 -3.47
C SER A 262 -7.98 4.15 -3.15
N PRO A 263 -7.84 3.56 -1.95
CA PRO A 263 -8.73 2.47 -1.55
C PRO A 263 -10.17 2.98 -1.43
N SER A 264 -11.14 2.15 -1.83
CA SER A 264 -12.55 2.53 -1.73
C SER A 264 -12.99 2.63 -0.27
N PHE A 265 -13.44 3.83 0.11
CA PHE A 265 -14.08 4.10 1.40
C PHE A 265 -15.62 4.04 1.35
N THR A 266 -16.21 3.55 0.26
CA THR A 266 -17.66 3.34 0.14
C THR A 266 -18.16 2.30 1.14
N THR A 267 -19.29 2.55 1.79
CA THR A 267 -19.82 1.71 2.87
C THR A 267 -21.10 0.98 2.44
N ASP A 268 -20.93 -0.18 1.80
CA ASP A 268 -22.07 -1.01 1.33
C ASP A 268 -22.62 -1.94 2.44
N SER A 269 -21.92 -2.07 3.56
CA SER A 269 -22.30 -2.90 4.70
C SER A 269 -21.93 -2.23 6.03
N GLU A 270 -22.53 -2.71 7.12
CA GLU A 270 -22.19 -2.25 8.47
C GLU A 270 -20.71 -2.52 8.81
N LEU A 271 -20.19 -3.68 8.40
CA LEU A 271 -18.77 -4.01 8.52
C LEU A 271 -17.87 -2.99 7.81
N ASP A 272 -18.20 -2.63 6.56
CA ASP A 272 -17.44 -1.60 5.83
C ASP A 272 -17.46 -0.28 6.61
N THR A 273 -18.62 0.11 7.14
CA THR A 273 -18.79 1.35 7.92
C THR A 273 -17.89 1.36 9.14
N ILE A 274 -17.93 0.31 9.96
CA ILE A 274 -17.16 0.22 11.21
C ILE A 274 -15.66 0.26 10.92
N VAL A 275 -15.16 -0.59 10.01
CA VAL A 275 -13.73 -0.70 9.73
C VAL A 275 -13.20 0.58 9.11
N LYS A 276 -13.87 1.09 8.07
CA LYS A 276 -13.40 2.26 7.31
C LYS A 276 -13.49 3.54 8.13
N PHE A 277 -14.52 3.68 8.95
CA PHE A 277 -14.63 4.81 9.88
C PHE A 277 -13.46 4.83 10.86
N LYS A 278 -13.14 3.68 11.48
CA LYS A 278 -11.98 3.57 12.39
C LYS A 278 -10.66 3.92 11.69
N VAL A 279 -10.42 3.37 10.49
CA VAL A 279 -9.22 3.67 9.69
C VAL A 279 -9.06 5.18 9.46
N ILE A 280 -10.12 5.86 9.01
CA ILE A 280 -10.06 7.30 8.74
C ILE A 280 -9.91 8.08 10.04
N ARG A 281 -10.73 7.81 11.05
CA ARG A 281 -10.70 8.49 12.35
C ARG A 281 -9.31 8.39 12.98
N ASP A 282 -8.77 7.19 13.08
CA ASP A 282 -7.49 6.93 13.75
C ASP A 282 -6.32 7.55 13.00
N ALA A 283 -6.37 7.56 11.66
CA ALA A 283 -5.41 8.30 10.85
C ALA A 283 -5.46 9.81 11.13
N LEU A 284 -6.65 10.42 11.20
CA LEU A 284 -6.79 11.86 11.48
C LEU A 284 -6.33 12.22 12.90
N VAL A 285 -6.59 11.34 13.88
CA VAL A 285 -6.11 11.49 15.26
C VAL A 285 -4.58 11.40 15.32
N LEU A 286 -3.97 10.40 14.69
CA LEU A 286 -2.51 10.24 14.63
C LEU A 286 -1.81 11.42 13.94
N LEU A 287 -2.45 12.04 12.95
CA LEU A 287 -1.92 13.22 12.28
C LEU A 287 -2.00 14.50 13.12
N GLY A 288 -2.71 14.48 14.24
CA GLY A 288 -2.85 15.63 15.15
C GLY A 288 -3.44 16.85 14.45
N LEU A 289 -4.45 16.66 13.60
CA LEU A 289 -5.05 17.74 12.84
C LEU A 289 -5.77 18.72 13.77
N SER A 290 -5.19 19.92 13.95
CA SER A 290 -5.75 20.97 14.79
C SER A 290 -5.66 22.35 14.14
N SER A 291 -6.60 23.23 14.49
CA SER A 291 -6.60 24.64 14.09
C SER A 291 -5.42 25.42 14.70
N GLU A 292 -4.81 24.89 15.76
CA GLU A 292 -3.62 25.45 16.39
C GLU A 292 -2.42 25.51 15.47
N ASN A 293 -2.26 24.52 14.58
CA ASN A 293 -1.15 24.50 13.62
C ASN A 293 -1.20 25.74 12.70
N ARG A 294 -2.40 26.17 12.31
CA ARG A 294 -2.62 27.41 11.56
C ARG A 294 -2.33 28.66 12.40
N ARG A 295 -2.75 28.66 13.68
CA ARG A 295 -2.49 29.79 14.60
C ARG A 295 -1.00 29.98 14.85
N LYS A 296 -0.27 28.89 15.14
CA LYS A 296 1.20 28.89 15.31
C LYS A 296 1.90 29.45 14.08
N TYR A 297 1.55 28.95 12.88
CA TYR A 297 2.11 29.47 11.63
C TYR A 297 1.83 30.97 11.42
N GLY A 298 0.60 31.43 11.68
CA GLY A 298 0.25 32.85 11.60
C GLY A 298 1.05 33.72 12.56
N GLY A 299 1.30 33.22 13.78
CA GLY A 299 2.16 33.87 14.77
C GLY A 299 3.61 33.98 14.31
N THR A 300 4.18 32.89 13.79
CA THR A 300 5.54 32.88 13.24
C THR A 300 5.69 33.85 12.07
N CYS A 301 4.77 33.85 11.09
CA CYS A 301 4.82 34.79 9.98
C CYS A 301 4.76 36.25 10.43
N LYS A 302 3.95 36.57 11.44
CA LYS A 302 3.89 37.92 12.03
C LYS A 302 5.22 38.29 12.69
N ALA A 303 5.80 37.37 13.46
CA ALA A 303 7.11 37.59 14.10
C ALA A 303 8.21 37.82 13.06
N THR A 304 8.32 36.98 12.02
CA THR A 304 9.31 37.13 10.95
C THR A 304 9.13 38.42 10.15
N HIS A 305 7.89 38.85 9.93
CA HIS A 305 7.60 40.11 9.25
C HIS A 305 8.02 41.33 10.10
N LEU A 306 7.76 41.30 11.41
CA LEU A 306 8.22 42.33 12.34
C LEU A 306 9.74 42.39 12.44
N THR A 307 10.43 41.24 12.43
CA THR A 307 11.90 41.20 12.41
C THR A 307 12.47 41.78 11.11
N LYS A 308 11.85 41.50 9.95
CA LYS A 308 12.26 42.07 8.65
C LYS A 308 12.00 43.57 8.56
N LEU A 309 10.88 44.05 9.11
CA LEU A 309 10.59 45.48 9.21
C LEU A 309 11.60 46.17 10.14
N GLY A 310 11.90 45.60 11.31
CA GLY A 310 12.91 46.12 12.23
C GLY A 310 14.32 46.20 11.63
N ALA A 311 14.72 45.19 10.84
CA ALA A 311 16.01 45.19 10.13
C ALA A 311 16.08 46.23 8.99
N ALA A 312 14.94 46.56 8.36
CA ALA A 312 14.86 47.60 7.33
C ALA A 312 14.93 49.02 7.90
N PHE A 313 14.61 49.22 9.19
CA PHE A 313 14.77 50.50 9.88
C PHE A 313 16.19 50.74 10.42
N THR A 314 17.06 49.72 10.43
CA THR A 314 18.45 49.82 10.92
C THR A 314 19.50 50.02 9.81
N SER A 315 19.10 50.25 8.56
CA SER A 315 20.05 50.49 7.46
C SER A 315 20.18 51.97 7.09
N HIS A 316 20.83 52.76 7.95
CA HIS A 316 21.61 53.93 7.55
C HIS A 316 23.01 53.85 8.22
N SER A 317 24.03 53.95 7.38
CA SER A 317 25.48 53.58 7.47
C SER A 317 26.33 54.41 8.48
N PRO A 318 27.69 54.30 8.58
CA PRO A 318 28.66 53.37 7.95
C PRO A 318 29.78 52.78 8.88
N LEU A 319 30.56 51.83 8.32
CA LEU A 319 31.98 51.45 8.59
C LEU A 319 32.61 51.76 9.98
N ASN A 320 32.97 50.73 10.76
CA ASN A 320 34.36 50.29 11.04
C ASN A 320 34.49 49.32 12.24
N SER A 321 35.57 48.54 12.18
CA SER A 321 36.28 47.82 13.25
C SER A 321 35.88 46.38 13.59
N HIS A 322 36.93 45.56 13.69
CA HIS A 322 36.98 44.15 14.01
C HIS A 322 36.43 43.81 15.40
N SER A 323 35.88 42.60 15.56
CA SER A 323 36.35 41.68 16.62
C SER A 323 35.72 40.28 16.50
N VAL A 324 36.56 39.31 16.85
CA VAL A 324 36.31 37.87 16.98
C VAL A 324 35.51 37.60 18.26
N ALA A 325 34.66 36.58 18.27
CA ALA A 325 34.19 35.97 19.51
C ALA A 325 34.26 34.44 19.45
N ARG A 326 35.15 33.87 20.28
CA ARG A 326 35.21 32.45 20.66
C ARG A 326 34.22 32.20 21.80
N PHE A 327 33.63 31.00 21.84
CA PHE A 327 32.86 30.51 22.99
C PHE A 327 33.77 29.72 23.93
N HIS A 328 33.72 30.02 25.23
CA HIS A 328 34.13 29.14 26.33
C HIS A 328 32.96 29.11 27.33
N GLY A 329 32.64 27.91 27.81
CA GLY A 329 31.50 27.67 28.70
C GLY A 329 31.73 28.13 30.13
N MET A 330 30.67 28.08 30.92
CA MET A 330 30.75 28.06 32.38
C MET A 330 29.66 27.18 32.97
N ILE A 331 30.12 26.24 33.79
CA ILE A 331 29.42 25.50 34.83
C ILE A 331 29.23 26.43 36.03
N SER A 332 28.11 26.28 36.75
CA SER A 332 27.98 26.22 38.23
C SER A 332 26.63 26.77 38.69
N GLN A 333 25.89 26.01 39.49
CA GLN A 333 26.18 25.81 40.91
C GLN A 333 26.04 24.33 41.28
#